data_AF-A0A966HXH5-F1
#
_entry.id   AF-A0A966HXH5-F1
#
_cell.length_a   1.000
_cell.length_b   1.000
_cell.length_c   1.000
_cell.angle_alpha   90.00
_cell.angle_beta   90.00
_cell.angle_gamma   90.00
#
_symmetry.space_group_name_H-M   'P 1'
#
loop_
_entity.id
_entity.type
_entity.pdbx_description
1 polymer ?
#
loop_
_entity_poly.entity_id
_entity_poly.type
_entity_poly.pdbx_seq_one_letter_code
_entity_poly.pdbx_strand_id
1 'polypeptide(L)' 'MASKSADVRPKITMACVDCKERNYITKKNRRNDPDRMELKKFC' A
#
# COMPACT_ATOMS: atom_id res chain seq x y z
N MET A 1 9.59 -5.90 -20.89
CA MET A 1 8.58 -5.76 -19.82
C MET A 1 9.28 -5.17 -18.60
N ALA A 2 8.93 -3.94 -18.23
CA ALA A 2 9.74 -3.09 -17.34
C ALA A 2 10.11 -3.76 -16.01
N SER A 3 11.41 -3.88 -15.74
CA SER A 3 11.98 -4.22 -14.44
C SER A 3 11.65 -3.10 -13.47
N LYS A 4 10.50 -3.22 -12.79
CA LYS A 4 10.13 -2.33 -11.70
C LYS A 4 11.10 -2.61 -10.57
N SER A 5 12.19 -1.82 -10.51
CA SER A 5 13.15 -1.84 -9.42
C SER A 5 12.36 -1.99 -8.13
N ALA A 6 12.65 -3.06 -7.39
CA ALA A 6 11.99 -3.36 -6.13
C ALA A 6 12.42 -2.30 -5.12
N ASP A 7 11.83 -1.11 -5.25
CA ASP A 7 11.98 -0.03 -4.29
C ASP A 7 11.60 -0.63 -2.94
N VAL A 8 12.52 -0.54 -1.98
CA VAL A 8 12.36 -1.15 -0.65
C VAL A 8 11.18 -0.49 0.08
N ARG A 9 10.86 0.76 -0.27
CA ARG A 9 9.76 1.55 0.31
C ARG A 9 8.82 2.08 -0.76
N PRO A 10 8.06 1.22 -1.47
CA PRO A 10 7.17 1.69 -2.50
C PRO A 10 5.98 2.44 -1.89
N LYS A 11 5.49 3.42 -2.64
CA LYS A 11 4.19 4.04 -2.38
C LYS A 11 3.10 3.00 -2.68
N ILE A 12 2.25 2.73 -1.69
CA ILE A 12 1.09 1.86 -1.80
C ILE A 12 -0.18 2.70 -1.70
N THR A 13 -1.18 2.35 -2.50
CA THR A 13 -2.54 2.89 -2.41
C THR A 13 -3.39 1.94 -1.59
N MET A 14 -4.03 2.46 -0.55
CA MET A 14 -5.00 1.71 0.26
C MET A 14 -6.38 1.90 -0.35
N ALA A 15 -7.18 0.84 -0.33
CA ALA A 15 -8.58 0.88 -0.71
C ALA A 15 -9.45 0.68 0.54
N CYS A 16 -10.49 1.51 0.72
CA CYS A 16 -11.54 1.26 1.71
C CYS A 16 -12.28 -0.03 1.32
N VAL A 17 -12.58 -0.90 2.29
CA VAL A 17 -13.28 -2.17 2.02
C VAL A 17 -14.75 -1.96 1.67
N ASP A 18 -15.36 -0.92 2.24
CA ASP A 18 -16.78 -0.62 2.06
C ASP A 18 -17.01 0.24 0.81
N CYS A 19 -16.39 1.41 0.75
CA CYS A 19 -16.59 2.38 -0.34
C CYS A 19 -15.75 2.08 -1.60
N LYS A 20 -14.76 1.18 -1.51
CA LYS A 20 -13.78 0.85 -2.58
C LYS A 20 -12.95 2.04 -3.10
N GLU A 21 -13.07 3.19 -2.46
CA GLU A 21 -12.30 4.38 -2.81
C GLU A 21 -10.83 4.23 -2.41
N ARG A 22 -9.95 4.78 -3.26
CA ARG A 22 -8.49 4.68 -3.14
C ARG A 22 -7.89 6.01 -2.69
N ASN A 23 -8.33 6.49 -1.53
CA ASN A 23 -8.05 7.86 -1.08
C ASN A 23 -6.77 8.00 -0.25
N TYR A 24 -6.11 6.89 0.09
CA TYR A 24 -4.94 6.92 0.96
C TYR A 24 -3.69 6.38 0.26
N ILE A 25 -2.66 7.21 0.20
CA ILE A 25 -1.33 6.84 -0.26
C ILE A 25 -0.40 6.77 0.95
N THR A 26 0.23 5.62 1.16
CA THR A 26 1.24 5.45 2.22
C THR A 26 2.50 4.82 1.63
N LYS A 27 3.61 4.85 2.37
CA LYS A 27 4.83 4.14 2.01
C LYS A 27 4.94 2.92 2.92
N LYS A 28 5.09 1.75 2.34
CA LYS A 28 5.27 0.50 3.09
C LYS A 28 6.69 0.03 2.93
N ASN A 29 7.35 -0.45 3.98
CA ASN A 29 8.64 -1.10 3.83
C ASN A 29 8.42 -2.58 3.52
N ARG A 30 8.62 -3.00 2.27
CA ARG A 30 8.37 -4.40 1.86
C ARG A 30 9.34 -5.41 2.47
N ARG A 31 10.49 -4.95 2.97
CA ARG A 31 11.51 -5.82 3.57
C ARG A 31 11.18 -6.20 5.01
N ASN A 32 10.64 -5.25 5.78
CA ASN A 32 10.31 -5.48 7.19
C ASN A 32 8.90 -6.02 7.36
N ASP A 33 7.97 -5.56 6.51
CA ASP A 33 6.56 -5.94 6.55
C ASP A 33 6.21 -6.63 5.23
N PRO A 34 6.44 -7.93 5.05
CA PRO A 34 6.05 -8.61 3.82
C PRO A 34 4.51 -8.70 3.67
N ASP A 35 3.79 -8.86 4.78
CA ASP A 35 2.35 -9.12 4.82
C ASP A 35 1.48 -7.95 4.37
N ARG A 36 0.23 -8.24 3.98
CA ARG A 36 -0.75 -7.21 3.58
C ARG A 36 -1.02 -6.26 4.76
N MET A 37 -0.74 -4.98 4.57
CA MET A 37 -1.00 -3.96 5.59
C MET A 37 -2.48 -3.60 5.59
N GLU A 38 -3.11 -3.65 6.77
CA GLU A 38 -4.50 -3.24 6.99
C GLU A 38 -4.52 -2.09 7.99
N LEU A 39 -5.14 -0.97 7.61
CA LEU A 39 -5.23 0.23 8.45
C LEU A 39 -6.69 0.60 8.64
N LYS A 40 -7.10 0.80 9.90
CA LYS A 40 -8.41 1.34 10.24
C LYS A 40 -8.38 2.87 10.11
N LYS A 41 -8.40 3.36 8.87
CA LYS A 41 -8.56 4.78 8.58
C LYS A 41 -10.04 5.13 8.49
N PHE A 42 -10.35 6.38 8.79
CA PHE A 42 -11.68 6.93 8.56
C PHE A 42 -12.03 6.81 7.07
N CYS A 43 -13.24 6.36 6.81
CA CYS A 43 -13.93 6.30 5.54
C CYS A 43 -15.31 6.88 5.91
#